data_AF-A0A7C6XBG3-F1
#
_entry.id   AF-A0A7C6XBG3-F1
#
_cell.length_a   1.000
_cell.length_b   1.000
_cell.length_c   1.000
_cell.angle_alpha   90.00
_cell.angle_beta   90.00
_cell.angle_gamma   90.00
#
_symmetry.space_group_name_H-M   'P 1'
#
loop_
_entity.id
_entity.type
_entity.pdbx_description
1 polymer ?
#
loop_
_entity_poly.entity_id
_entity_poly.type
_entity_poly.pdbx_seq_one_letter_code
_entity_poly.pdbx_strand_id
1 'polypeptide(L)'
;MKINMLVLLLASFLLSGCGDSSASGDQFGLGKPYQEYFKEAWAVSSQGQPPLKECARVVGMAAGMFTAKKDKNNEAQQAYEACYVDAFVNYANAYFALDNNAVIAGDEPKGCAMYERSLRMHKSSFDSYAERFNLDLQDLDARIRQGLGETAALCTSD
;
A
#
# COMPACT_ATOMS: atom_id res chain seq x y z
N MET A 1 -47.39 7.03 -52.77
CA MET A 1 -46.05 6.58 -52.32
C MET A 1 -46.16 5.95 -50.94
N LYS A 2 -45.23 5.04 -50.66
CA LYS A 2 -45.20 4.00 -49.63
C LYS A 2 -45.45 4.46 -48.18
N ILE A 3 -46.10 3.56 -47.45
CA ILE A 3 -46.26 3.46 -45.99
C ILE A 3 -44.89 3.38 -45.32
N ASN A 4 -44.71 4.02 -44.16
CA ASN A 4 -43.99 3.37 -43.05
C ASN A 4 -44.44 3.90 -41.69
N MET A 5 -45.19 3.01 -41.06
CA MET A 5 -45.63 2.96 -39.68
C MET A 5 -44.42 2.66 -38.79
N LEU A 6 -44.24 3.40 -37.69
CA LEU A 6 -43.47 2.91 -36.56
C LEU A 6 -44.19 3.32 -35.26
N VAL A 7 -44.94 2.37 -34.72
CA VAL A 7 -45.45 2.31 -33.36
C VAL A 7 -44.80 1.10 -32.73
N LEU A 8 -44.30 1.22 -31.48
CA LEU A 8 -44.21 0.25 -30.38
C LEU A 8 -43.07 0.72 -29.45
N LEU A 9 -43.35 1.31 -28.28
CA LEU A 9 -43.76 0.69 -27.01
C LEU A 9 -42.62 -0.01 -26.26
N LEU A 10 -42.66 0.15 -24.93
CA LEU A 10 -42.00 -0.64 -23.87
C LEU A 10 -40.53 -0.25 -23.59
N ALA A 11 -40.04 -0.16 -22.35
CA ALA A 11 -40.63 -0.47 -21.05
C ALA A 11 -39.84 0.25 -19.93
N SER A 12 -40.55 0.48 -18.85
CA SER A 12 -40.11 0.74 -17.48
C SER A 12 -38.84 -0.03 -17.08
N PHE A 13 -37.81 0.68 -16.61
CA PHE A 13 -36.85 0.11 -15.67
C PHE A 13 -37.12 0.72 -14.29
N LEU A 14 -38.05 0.08 -13.57
CA LEU A 14 -38.11 0.12 -12.12
C LEU A 14 -37.07 -0.86 -11.58
N LEU A 15 -36.48 -0.48 -10.44
CA LEU A 15 -35.85 -1.33 -9.43
C LEU A 15 -34.49 -1.95 -9.81
N SER A 16 -33.45 -1.51 -9.11
CA SER A 16 -32.76 -2.31 -8.08
C SER A 16 -31.31 -1.87 -7.98
N GLY A 17 -30.94 -1.36 -6.81
CA GLY A 17 -29.54 -1.11 -6.51
C GLY A 17 -29.32 0.02 -5.53
N CYS A 18 -29.92 -0.04 -4.34
CA CYS A 18 -29.11 0.24 -3.17
C CYS A 18 -28.02 -0.84 -3.19
N GLY A 19 -26.95 -0.60 -3.95
CA GLY A 19 -25.74 -1.36 -3.82
C GLY A 19 -25.26 -1.08 -2.42
N ASP A 20 -25.51 -2.03 -1.51
CA ASP A 20 -24.72 -2.14 -0.30
C ASP A 20 -23.26 -2.08 -0.74
N SER A 21 -22.62 -0.93 -0.51
CA SER A 21 -21.17 -0.80 -0.50
C SER A 21 -20.65 -1.56 0.72
N SER A 22 -20.84 -2.87 0.71
CA SER A 22 -20.20 -3.82 1.60
C SER A 22 -19.00 -4.45 0.88
N ALA A 23 -18.22 -3.64 0.18
CA ALA A 23 -16.83 -3.95 -0.15
C ALA A 23 -15.94 -3.50 1.02
N SER A 24 -16.12 -4.08 2.20
CA SER A 24 -15.27 -3.81 3.36
C SER A 24 -14.47 -5.03 3.83
N GLY A 25 -14.70 -6.20 3.24
CA GLY A 25 -13.89 -7.40 3.44
C GLY A 25 -12.78 -7.47 2.41
N ASP A 26 -11.54 -7.35 2.87
CA ASP A 26 -10.32 -7.67 2.13
C ASP A 26 -9.83 -6.75 0.98
N GLN A 27 -9.68 -5.45 1.24
CA GLN A 27 -9.02 -4.53 0.30
C GLN A 27 -7.53 -4.85 0.06
N PHE A 28 -6.86 -5.56 0.98
CA PHE A 28 -5.40 -5.69 1.01
C PHE A 28 -4.89 -7.14 0.96
N GLY A 29 -5.77 -8.13 0.84
CA GLY A 29 -5.38 -9.55 0.89
C GLY A 29 -4.84 -9.99 2.25
N LEU A 30 -5.17 -9.27 3.33
CA LEU A 30 -4.61 -9.50 4.67
C LEU A 30 -5.61 -10.21 5.57
N GLY A 31 -5.09 -11.12 6.41
CA GLY A 31 -5.85 -11.73 7.49
C GLY A 31 -6.59 -10.69 8.33
N LYS A 32 -7.83 -11.01 8.73
CA LYS A 32 -8.72 -10.10 9.49
C LYS A 32 -8.03 -9.38 10.66
N PRO A 33 -7.17 -10.02 11.47
CA PRO A 33 -6.52 -9.34 12.60
C PRO A 33 -5.62 -8.18 12.18
N TYR A 34 -5.04 -8.24 10.98
CA TYR A 34 -4.11 -7.24 10.47
C TYR A 34 -4.80 -6.15 9.66
N GLN A 35 -5.90 -6.50 8.98
CA GLN A 35 -6.56 -5.61 8.03
C GLN A 35 -6.96 -4.26 8.62
N GLU A 36 -7.47 -4.23 9.85
CA GLU A 36 -7.87 -2.98 10.51
C GLU A 36 -6.69 -2.06 10.77
N TYR A 37 -5.60 -2.59 11.34
CA TYR A 37 -4.40 -1.80 11.62
C TYR A 37 -3.67 -1.40 10.34
N PHE A 38 -3.68 -2.25 9.31
CA PHE A 38 -3.07 -1.93 8.03
C PHE A 38 -3.83 -0.83 7.28
N LYS A 39 -5.15 -0.72 7.43
CA LYS A 39 -5.93 0.41 6.89
C LYS A 39 -5.40 1.76 7.39
N GLU A 40 -5.00 1.85 8.66
CA GLU A 40 -4.39 3.07 9.22
C GLU A 40 -3.06 3.38 8.52
N ALA A 41 -2.18 2.39 8.39
CA ALA A 41 -0.89 2.54 7.71
C ALA A 41 -1.07 2.94 6.23
N TRP A 42 -2.04 2.33 5.54
CA TRP A 42 -2.38 2.69 4.17
C TRP A 42 -2.93 4.11 4.05
N ALA A 43 -3.79 4.52 4.98
CA ALA A 43 -4.36 5.87 4.99
C ALA A 43 -3.30 6.96 5.25
N VAL A 44 -2.35 6.71 6.16
CA VAL A 44 -1.23 7.63 6.44
C VAL A 44 -0.27 7.71 5.27
N SER A 45 0.13 6.57 4.71
CA SER A 45 0.98 6.54 3.52
C SER A 45 0.35 7.23 2.31
N SER A 46 -0.97 7.08 2.11
CA SER A 46 -1.70 7.75 1.02
C SER A 46 -1.71 9.28 1.13
N GLN A 47 -1.39 9.83 2.30
CA GLN A 47 -1.23 11.27 2.53
C GLN A 47 0.22 11.74 2.32
N GLY A 48 1.09 10.88 1.79
CA GLY A 48 2.53 11.17 1.64
C GLY A 48 3.26 11.28 2.97
N GLN A 49 2.74 10.65 4.04
CA GLN A 49 3.38 10.60 5.35
C GLN A 49 3.98 9.22 5.62
N PRO A 50 5.18 9.12 6.24
CA PRO A 50 5.79 7.83 6.56
C PRO A 50 4.92 7.05 7.56
N PRO A 51 4.46 5.82 7.25
CA PRO A 51 3.51 5.07 8.09
C PRO A 51 4.19 4.32 9.25
N LEU A 52 5.28 4.86 9.80
CA LEU A 52 6.18 4.13 10.70
C LEU A 52 5.47 3.62 11.96
N LYS A 53 4.65 4.48 12.57
CA LYS A 53 3.95 4.18 13.82
C LYS A 53 2.85 3.14 13.61
N GLU A 54 2.08 3.31 12.55
CA GLU A 54 0.98 2.42 12.19
C GLU A 54 1.53 1.05 11.80
N CYS A 55 2.62 1.01 11.03
CA CYS A 55 3.29 -0.24 10.69
C CYS A 55 3.97 -0.92 11.87
N ALA A 56 4.48 -0.19 12.86
CA ALA A 56 4.98 -0.80 14.09
C ALA A 56 3.89 -1.61 14.83
N ARG A 57 2.61 -1.18 14.76
CA ARG A 57 1.49 -1.94 15.34
C ARG A 57 1.24 -3.23 14.58
N VAL A 58 1.19 -3.16 13.24
CA VAL A 58 0.96 -4.34 12.36
C VAL A 58 2.09 -5.35 12.53
N VAL A 59 3.35 -4.91 12.40
CA VAL A 59 4.53 -5.76 12.51
C VAL A 59 4.67 -6.36 13.91
N GLY A 60 4.42 -5.56 14.95
CA GLY A 60 4.42 -6.06 16.33
C GLY A 60 3.37 -7.14 16.57
N MET A 61 2.17 -6.96 16.02
CA MET A 61 1.12 -7.98 16.07
C MET A 61 1.50 -9.24 15.30
N ALA A 62 2.02 -9.10 14.08
CA ALA A 62 2.48 -10.21 13.25
C ALA A 62 3.55 -11.03 13.98
N ALA A 63 4.58 -10.37 14.50
CA ALA A 63 5.65 -11.01 15.25
C ALA A 63 5.14 -11.73 16.51
N GLY A 64 4.19 -11.11 17.22
CA GLY A 64 3.55 -11.71 18.39
C GLY A 64 2.75 -12.96 18.04
N MET A 65 1.95 -12.92 16.97
CA MET A 65 1.15 -14.06 16.51
C MET A 65 2.03 -15.22 16.02
N PHE A 66 3.09 -14.90 15.28
CA PHE A 66 4.08 -15.88 14.82
C PHE A 66 4.78 -16.57 15.99
N THR A 67 5.31 -15.78 16.94
CA THR A 67 5.98 -16.30 18.14
C THR A 67 5.04 -17.17 18.98
N ALA A 68 3.77 -16.77 19.10
CA ALA A 68 2.75 -17.52 19.84
C ALA A 68 2.22 -18.75 19.08
N LYS A 69 2.73 -19.06 17.88
CA LYS A 69 2.23 -20.13 17.00
C LYS A 69 0.73 -20.02 16.70
N LYS A 70 0.24 -18.78 16.62
CA LYS A 70 -1.15 -18.44 16.28
C LYS A 70 -1.29 -17.93 14.85
N ASP A 71 -0.18 -17.77 14.16
CA ASP A 71 -0.17 -17.47 12.74
C ASP A 71 -0.83 -18.60 11.95
N LYS A 72 -1.65 -18.21 10.97
CA LYS A 72 -2.39 -19.12 10.10
C LYS A 72 -2.07 -18.73 8.67
N ASN A 73 -1.86 -19.72 7.81
CA ASN A 73 -1.64 -19.50 6.38
C ASN A 73 -0.58 -18.44 6.05
N ASN A 74 0.41 -18.26 6.92
CA ASN A 74 1.47 -17.26 6.75
C ASN A 74 0.98 -15.79 6.76
N GLU A 75 -0.18 -15.52 7.36
CA GLU A 75 -0.77 -14.17 7.42
C GLU A 75 0.14 -13.17 8.16
N ALA A 76 0.92 -13.62 9.15
CA ALA A 76 1.89 -12.78 9.84
C ALA A 76 3.01 -12.29 8.90
N GLN A 77 3.55 -13.17 8.06
CA GLN A 77 4.53 -12.78 7.05
C GLN A 77 3.92 -11.78 6.06
N GLN A 78 2.71 -12.07 5.55
CA GLN A 78 2.02 -11.17 4.61
C GLN A 78 1.77 -9.78 5.21
N ALA A 79 1.36 -9.71 6.48
CA ALA A 79 1.16 -8.45 7.17
C ALA A 79 2.47 -7.67 7.38
N TYR A 80 3.58 -8.37 7.63
CA TYR A 80 4.90 -7.76 7.67
C TYR A 80 5.30 -7.20 6.31
N GLU A 81 5.19 -7.99 5.24
CA GLU A 81 5.54 -7.58 3.87
C GLU A 81 4.70 -6.39 3.41
N ALA A 82 3.39 -6.39 3.72
CA ALA A 82 2.51 -5.29 3.39
C ALA A 82 2.96 -3.97 4.05
N CYS A 83 3.49 -4.03 5.28
CA CYS A 83 4.01 -2.85 5.95
C CYS A 83 5.42 -2.47 5.51
N TYR A 84 6.30 -3.45 5.31
CA TYR A 84 7.67 -3.21 4.88
C TYR A 84 7.72 -2.66 3.46
N VAL A 85 6.96 -3.24 2.55
CA VAL A 85 6.97 -2.92 1.12
C VAL A 85 5.79 -2.03 0.76
N ASP A 86 4.57 -2.56 0.82
CA ASP A 86 3.43 -1.95 0.12
C ASP A 86 3.05 -0.57 0.67
N ALA A 87 2.96 -0.43 2.00
CA ALA A 87 2.68 0.85 2.64
C ALA A 87 3.81 1.87 2.43
N PHE A 88 5.08 1.43 2.39
CA PHE A 88 6.20 2.33 2.16
C PHE A 88 6.25 2.80 0.71
N VAL A 89 6.00 1.90 -0.25
CA VAL A 89 5.86 2.24 -1.67
C VAL A 89 4.72 3.24 -1.88
N ASN A 90 3.56 2.98 -1.26
CA ASN A 90 2.42 3.90 -1.31
C ASN A 90 2.79 5.29 -0.75
N TYR A 91 3.53 5.33 0.36
CA TYR A 91 4.08 6.57 0.92
C TYR A 91 4.97 7.30 -0.08
N ALA A 92 5.95 6.61 -0.66
CA ALA A 92 6.90 7.22 -1.59
C ALA A 92 6.17 7.83 -2.79
N ASN A 93 5.27 7.07 -3.40
CA ASN A 93 4.51 7.51 -4.57
C ASN A 93 3.60 8.70 -4.24
N ALA A 94 2.89 8.67 -3.11
CA ALA A 94 2.07 9.79 -2.65
C ALA A 94 2.92 11.02 -2.31
N TYR A 95 4.04 10.84 -1.61
CA TYR A 95 4.96 11.91 -1.22
C TYR A 95 5.49 12.69 -2.42
N PHE A 96 5.92 11.98 -3.48
CA PHE A 96 6.39 12.63 -4.71
C PHE A 96 5.27 13.27 -5.54
N ALA A 97 4.02 12.82 -5.38
CA ALA A 97 2.86 13.46 -6.00
C ALA A 97 2.43 14.76 -5.29
N LEU A 98 2.94 15.04 -4.09
CA LEU A 98 2.62 16.23 -3.31
C LEU A 98 3.61 17.37 -3.53
N ASP A 99 3.07 18.58 -3.43
CA ASP A 99 3.82 19.84 -3.48
C ASP A 99 4.79 19.92 -4.68
N ASN A 100 6.06 20.20 -4.40
CA ASN A 100 7.13 20.29 -5.40
C ASN A 100 8.17 19.17 -5.22
N ASN A 101 7.82 18.06 -4.55
CA ASN A 101 8.78 16.99 -4.23
C ASN A 101 9.31 16.30 -5.50
N ALA A 102 8.51 16.24 -6.56
CA ALA A 102 8.90 15.73 -7.87
C ALA A 102 9.72 16.70 -8.74
N VAL A 103 9.78 17.99 -8.38
CA VAL A 103 10.49 18.97 -9.20
C VAL A 103 11.98 18.69 -9.13
N ILE A 104 12.62 18.52 -10.30
CA ILE A 104 14.06 18.32 -10.40
C ILE A 104 14.78 19.62 -10.01
N ALA A 105 15.74 19.51 -9.08
CA ALA A 105 16.60 20.63 -8.67
C ALA A 105 18.06 20.15 -8.59
N GLY A 106 18.81 20.40 -9.67
CA GLY A 106 20.11 19.76 -9.87
C GLY A 106 19.94 18.43 -10.57
N ASP A 107 20.52 17.37 -10.00
CA ASP A 107 20.56 16.04 -10.62
C ASP A 107 19.43 15.11 -10.14
N GLU A 108 18.68 15.50 -9.10
CA GLU A 108 17.62 14.68 -8.49
C GLU A 108 16.35 15.49 -8.15
N PRO A 109 15.19 14.81 -7.97
CA PRO A 109 13.99 15.43 -7.39
C PRO A 109 14.24 16.07 -6.01
N LYS A 110 13.63 17.23 -5.74
CA LYS A 110 13.73 17.93 -4.44
C LYS A 110 13.38 17.06 -3.23
N GLY A 111 12.47 16.10 -3.39
CA GLY A 111 12.02 15.22 -2.33
C GLY A 111 13.02 14.11 -1.95
N CYS A 112 14.07 13.87 -2.74
CA CYS A 112 14.94 12.70 -2.56
C CYS A 112 15.60 12.65 -1.18
N ALA A 113 16.17 13.75 -0.69
CA ALA A 113 16.83 13.76 0.63
C ALA A 113 15.88 13.35 1.78
N MET A 114 14.61 13.76 1.74
CA MET A 114 13.62 13.36 2.76
C MET A 114 13.16 11.92 2.55
N TYR A 115 12.95 11.50 1.30
CA TYR A 115 12.60 10.14 0.95
C TYR A 115 13.66 9.13 1.41
N GLU A 116 14.93 9.37 1.11
CA GLU A 116 16.06 8.51 1.52
C GLU A 116 16.14 8.41 3.05
N ARG A 117 15.92 9.52 3.75
CA ARG A 117 15.86 9.53 5.23
C ARG A 117 14.71 8.65 5.73
N SER A 118 13.51 8.79 5.16
CA SER A 118 12.36 7.97 5.51
C SER A 118 12.59 6.49 5.22
N LEU A 119 13.18 6.15 4.07
CA LEU A 119 13.53 4.79 3.70
C LEU A 119 14.49 4.16 4.71
N ARG A 120 15.57 4.89 5.06
CA ARG A 120 16.55 4.41 6.05
C ARG A 120 15.93 4.16 7.41
N MET A 121 15.09 5.08 7.89
CA MET A 121 14.39 4.93 9.17
C MET A 121 13.42 3.75 9.14
N HIS A 122 12.66 3.60 8.05
CA HIS A 122 11.72 2.51 7.84
C HIS A 122 12.41 1.14 7.87
N LYS A 123 13.45 0.95 7.05
CA LYS A 123 14.26 -0.28 7.04
C LYS A 123 14.81 -0.59 8.43
N SER A 124 15.52 0.36 9.04
CA SER A 124 16.14 0.15 10.36
C SER A 124 15.14 -0.24 11.46
N SER A 125 13.87 0.18 11.34
CA SER A 125 12.83 -0.14 12.33
C SER A 125 12.27 -1.55 12.15
N PHE A 126 12.38 -2.12 10.96
CA PHE A 126 11.70 -3.36 10.59
C PHE A 126 12.62 -4.49 10.10
N ASP A 127 13.89 -4.24 9.83
CA ASP A 127 14.84 -5.24 9.31
C ASP A 127 14.97 -6.46 10.23
N SER A 128 14.99 -6.23 11.54
CA SER A 128 15.11 -7.32 12.54
C SER A 128 13.94 -8.32 12.55
N TYR A 129 12.84 -8.00 11.89
CA TYR A 129 11.69 -8.90 11.76
C TYR A 129 11.74 -9.77 10.50
N ALA A 130 12.49 -9.37 9.46
CA ALA A 130 12.58 -10.17 8.23
C ALA A 130 13.13 -11.58 8.50
N GLU A 131 14.20 -11.67 9.29
CA GLU A 131 14.79 -12.96 9.70
C GLU A 131 13.77 -13.84 10.44
N ARG A 132 12.90 -13.25 11.26
CA ARG A 132 11.87 -14.00 12.02
C ARG A 132 10.85 -14.65 11.09
N PHE A 133 10.56 -14.02 9.96
CA PHE A 133 9.65 -14.52 8.94
C PHE A 133 10.37 -15.28 7.83
N ASN A 134 11.68 -15.54 7.96
CA ASN A 134 12.50 -16.20 6.93
C ASN A 134 12.43 -15.49 5.56
N LEU A 135 12.47 -14.16 5.59
CA LEU A 135 12.48 -13.29 4.42
C LEU A 135 13.89 -12.75 4.16
N ASP A 136 14.23 -12.61 2.87
CA ASP A 136 15.45 -11.92 2.44
C ASP A 136 15.20 -10.40 2.34
N LEU A 137 16.00 -9.62 3.06
CA LEU A 137 15.93 -8.15 3.01
C LEU A 137 16.25 -7.61 1.60
N GLN A 138 17.12 -8.28 0.84
CA GLN A 138 17.46 -7.84 -0.52
C GLN A 138 16.25 -7.97 -1.45
N ASP A 139 15.45 -9.02 -1.29
CA ASP A 139 14.22 -9.23 -2.05
C ASP A 139 13.16 -8.19 -1.69
N LEU A 140 13.00 -7.88 -0.40
CA LEU A 140 12.09 -6.83 0.06
C LEU A 140 12.50 -5.45 -0.49
N ASP A 141 13.80 -5.14 -0.46
CA ASP A 141 14.36 -3.91 -1.02
C ASP A 141 14.23 -3.82 -2.53
N ALA A 142 14.35 -4.95 -3.24
CA ALA A 142 14.09 -5.02 -4.67
C ALA A 142 12.60 -4.73 -4.96
N ARG A 143 11.68 -5.28 -4.16
CA ARG A 143 10.24 -5.03 -4.31
C ARG A 143 9.86 -3.58 -4.01
N ILE A 144 10.49 -2.94 -3.03
CA ILE A 144 10.32 -1.49 -2.80
C ILE A 144 10.68 -0.74 -4.08
N ARG A 145 11.89 -0.98 -4.62
CA ARG A 145 12.37 -0.31 -5.85
C ARG A 145 11.46 -0.55 -7.04
N GLN A 146 10.98 -1.78 -7.22
CA GLN A 146 10.06 -2.14 -8.31
C GLN A 146 8.69 -1.47 -8.19
N GLY A 147 8.25 -1.17 -6.97
CA GLY A 147 6.97 -0.50 -6.72
C GLY A 147 7.02 1.03 -6.84
N LEU A 148 8.21 1.63 -6.89
CA LEU A 148 8.36 3.08 -7.00
C LEU A 148 7.83 3.58 -8.35
N GLY A 149 7.10 4.69 -8.32
CA GLY A 149 6.76 5.45 -9.51
C GLY A 149 8.00 6.11 -10.12
N GLU A 150 7.88 6.54 -11.37
CA GLU A 150 8.98 7.06 -12.19
C GLU A 150 9.84 8.10 -11.46
N THR A 151 9.22 9.10 -10.83
CA THR A 151 9.93 10.14 -10.09
C THR A 151 10.67 9.62 -8.87
N ALA A 152 10.02 8.79 -8.06
CA ALA A 152 10.63 8.25 -6.83
C ALA A 152 11.82 7.35 -7.16
N ALA A 153 11.76 6.65 -8.30
CA ALA A 153 12.84 5.83 -8.82
C ALA A 153 14.08 6.64 -9.26
N LEU A 154 13.97 7.96 -9.43
CA LEU A 154 15.11 8.84 -9.71
C LEU A 154 15.96 9.15 -8.46
N CYS A 155 15.45 8.85 -7.26
CA CYS A 155 16.15 9.12 -6.00
C CYS A 155 17.14 8.02 -5.60
N THR A 156 17.71 7.31 -6.56
CA THR A 156 18.64 6.20 -6.29
C THR A 156 20.07 6.72 -6.25
N SER A 157 20.58 6.92 -5.04
CA SER A 157 22.01 6.77 -4.78
C SER A 157 22.30 5.27 -4.69
N ASP A 158 23.02 4.71 -5.67
CA ASP A 158 23.60 3.36 -5.59
C ASP A 158 24.48 3.18 -4.33
#